data_AF-A0AAU5H6I2-F1
#
_entry.id   AF-A0AAU5H6I2-F1
#
_cell.length_a   1.000
_cell.length_b   1.000
_cell.length_c   1.000
_cell.angle_alpha   90.00
_cell.angle_beta   90.00
_cell.angle_gamma   90.00
#
_symmetry.space_group_name_H-M   'P 1'
#
loop_
_entity.id
_entity.type
_entity.pdbx_description
1 polymer ?
#
loop_
_entity_poly.entity_id
_entity_poly.type
_entity_poly.pdbx_seq_one_letter_code
_entity_poly.pdbx_strand_id
1 'polypeptide(L)'
;MTAAQHPTVRKQYLGAQLKQLREKAQIKREVVAERLGCWDTKISRIEKGLTAPRKVDLEIMLDLYGVEDEEVRGALFALTRNSRKKDWWHQHDEILSPSEMDRISLEADAAKIFTFQTVLIPGLFQTKEYALALNEGVGVDLAATERFVSVRMERQRILEGPDAPQLVAVLDEAAIRRTIGGPPVMAAQLRHLVALSNPPKLSIQVVPFDAGAHPGIDGPFFIYSYAPPVSLDVVLLEQRDSRLYLEGEEQVQTYRMSFDHLRTMALSSRQSKDLILRLAHDLESR
;
A
#
# COMPACT_ATOMS: atom_id res chain seq x y z
N MET A 1 -4.00 21.33 -20.66
CA MET A 1 -3.61 19.96 -21.05
C MET A 1 -3.95 19.07 -19.88
N THR A 2 -4.95 18.20 -20.00
CA THR A 2 -5.34 17.25 -18.94
C THR A 2 -4.20 16.27 -18.70
N ALA A 3 -3.64 16.28 -17.49
CA ALA A 3 -2.63 15.31 -17.05
C ALA A 3 -3.11 13.89 -17.39
N ALA A 4 -2.23 13.09 -17.99
CA ALA A 4 -2.54 11.70 -18.34
C ALA A 4 -2.92 10.96 -17.05
N GLN A 5 -4.19 10.58 -16.91
CA GLN A 5 -4.67 9.85 -15.75
C GLN A 5 -4.02 8.45 -15.75
N HIS A 6 -3.03 8.27 -14.88
CA HIS A 6 -2.38 6.98 -14.69
C HIS A 6 -3.39 5.95 -14.13
N PRO A 7 -3.36 4.68 -14.59
CA PRO A 7 -4.28 3.64 -14.14
C PRO A 7 -3.97 3.26 -12.69
N THR A 8 -4.82 3.62 -11.73
CA THR A 8 -4.67 3.12 -10.35
C THR A 8 -4.88 1.62 -10.29
N VAL A 9 -4.18 0.93 -9.39
CA VAL A 9 -4.33 -0.52 -9.11
C VAL A 9 -5.81 -0.95 -9.03
N ARG A 10 -6.66 -0.21 -8.32
CA ARG A 10 -8.13 -0.46 -8.27
C ARG A 10 -8.83 -0.49 -9.63
N LYS A 11 -8.42 0.38 -10.57
CA LYS A 11 -8.97 0.41 -11.93
C LYS A 11 -8.48 -0.77 -12.74
N GLN A 12 -7.22 -1.17 -12.55
CA GLN A 12 -6.64 -2.37 -13.18
C GLN A 12 -7.38 -3.63 -12.70
N TYR A 13 -7.56 -3.77 -11.39
CA TYR A 13 -8.35 -4.86 -10.81
C TYR A 13 -9.80 -4.86 -11.32
N LEU A 14 -10.49 -3.72 -11.28
CA LEU A 14 -11.85 -3.60 -11.81
C LEU A 14 -11.90 -4.00 -13.30
N GLY A 15 -10.96 -3.52 -14.10
CA GLY A 15 -10.87 -3.85 -15.52
C GLY A 15 -10.65 -5.34 -15.76
N ALA A 16 -9.75 -5.97 -14.99
CA ALA A 16 -9.48 -7.40 -15.06
C ALA A 16 -10.71 -8.23 -14.67
N GLN A 17 -11.41 -7.86 -13.60
CA GLN A 17 -12.66 -8.51 -13.18
C GLN A 17 -13.75 -8.38 -14.25
N LEU A 18 -13.95 -7.19 -14.81
CA LEU A 18 -14.92 -6.98 -15.90
C LEU A 18 -14.58 -7.78 -17.15
N LYS A 19 -13.29 -7.92 -17.48
CA LYS A 19 -12.83 -8.78 -18.57
C LYS A 19 -13.13 -10.24 -18.30
N GLN A 20 -12.81 -10.75 -17.11
CA GLN A 20 -13.06 -12.15 -16.72
C GLN A 20 -14.57 -12.47 -16.75
N LEU A 21 -15.41 -11.59 -16.20
CA LEU A 21 -16.86 -11.73 -16.23
C LEU A 21 -17.40 -11.77 -17.67
N ARG A 22 -16.92 -10.87 -18.53
CA ARG A 22 -17.29 -10.86 -19.95
C ARG A 22 -16.91 -12.17 -20.66
N GLU A 23 -15.69 -12.65 -20.44
CA GLU A 23 -15.18 -13.87 -21.05
C GLU A 23 -15.92 -15.11 -20.54
N LYS A 24 -16.26 -15.16 -19.24
CA LYS A 24 -17.10 -16.21 -18.65
C LYS A 24 -18.52 -16.21 -19.24
N ALA A 25 -19.09 -15.03 -19.49
CA ALA A 25 -20.36 -14.86 -20.18
C ALA A 25 -20.27 -15.11 -21.70
N GLN A 26 -19.06 -15.36 -22.24
CA GLN A 26 -18.79 -15.57 -23.67
C GLN A 26 -19.21 -14.38 -24.57
N ILE A 27 -19.20 -13.16 -24.01
CA ILE A 27 -19.61 -11.95 -24.72
C ILE A 27 -18.39 -11.29 -25.38
N LYS A 28 -18.53 -10.89 -26.64
CA LYS A 28 -17.49 -10.12 -27.34
C LYS A 28 -17.57 -8.64 -26.95
N ARG A 29 -16.44 -7.93 -26.93
CA ARG A 29 -16.39 -6.51 -26.53
C ARG A 29 -17.25 -5.62 -27.42
N GLU A 30 -17.35 -5.95 -28.71
CA GLU A 30 -18.16 -5.23 -29.69
C GLU A 30 -19.64 -5.20 -29.29
N VAL A 31 -20.17 -6.29 -28.72
CA VAL A 31 -21.55 -6.37 -28.23
C VAL A 31 -21.76 -5.46 -27.02
N VAL A 32 -20.78 -5.41 -26.11
CA VAL A 32 -20.80 -4.50 -24.96
C VAL A 32 -20.76 -3.05 -25.43
N ALA A 33 -19.89 -2.75 -26.40
CA ALA A 33 -19.73 -1.42 -26.97
C ALA A 33 -21.03 -0.94 -27.65
N GLU A 34 -21.68 -1.80 -28.43
CA GLU A 34 -22.98 -1.54 -29.06
C GLU A 34 -24.06 -1.26 -28.01
N ARG A 35 -24.19 -2.11 -26.99
CA ARG A 35 -25.20 -1.93 -25.93
C ARG A 35 -25.02 -0.63 -25.15
N LEU A 36 -23.77 -0.20 -24.95
CA LEU A 36 -23.42 1.04 -24.26
C LEU A 36 -23.41 2.28 -25.18
N GLY A 37 -23.63 2.12 -26.49
CA GLY A 37 -23.55 3.22 -27.46
C GLY A 37 -22.17 3.88 -27.52
N CYS A 38 -21.09 3.09 -27.41
CA CYS A 38 -19.73 3.59 -27.41
C CYS A 38 -18.79 2.79 -28.32
N TRP A 39 -17.57 3.30 -28.51
CA TRP A 39 -16.53 2.62 -29.30
C TRP A 39 -15.93 1.43 -28.54
N ASP A 40 -15.58 0.34 -29.24
CA ASP A 40 -14.86 -0.83 -28.67
C ASP A 40 -13.58 -0.43 -27.94
N THR A 41 -12.90 0.62 -28.43
CA THR A 41 -11.71 1.19 -27.80
C THR A 41 -11.97 1.66 -26.37
N LYS A 42 -13.18 2.12 -26.03
CA LYS A 42 -13.57 2.47 -24.67
C LYS A 42 -13.64 1.22 -23.78
N ILE A 43 -14.23 0.13 -24.27
CA ILE A 43 -14.32 -1.15 -23.54
C ILE A 43 -12.92 -1.72 -23.30
N SER A 44 -12.08 -1.73 -24.33
CA SER A 44 -10.67 -2.13 -24.23
C SER A 44 -9.89 -1.31 -23.18
N ARG A 45 -10.13 0.01 -23.11
CA ARG A 45 -9.51 0.87 -22.09
C ARG A 45 -10.02 0.59 -20.68
N ILE A 46 -11.30 0.29 -20.53
CA ILE A 46 -11.90 -0.10 -19.24
C ILE A 46 -11.29 -1.42 -18.76
N GLU A 47 -11.26 -2.44 -19.62
CA GLU A 47 -10.71 -3.76 -19.27
C GLU A 47 -9.20 -3.75 -18.98
N LYS A 48 -8.47 -2.78 -19.55
CA LYS A 48 -7.05 -2.51 -19.23
C LYS A 48 -6.87 -1.61 -17.99
N GLY A 49 -7.95 -1.19 -17.34
CA GLY A 49 -7.93 -0.27 -16.19
C GLY A 49 -7.53 1.17 -16.51
N LEU A 50 -7.37 1.54 -17.78
CA LEU A 50 -6.95 2.87 -18.20
C LEU A 50 -8.03 3.94 -17.96
N THR A 51 -9.30 3.53 -17.83
CA THR A 51 -10.42 4.43 -17.59
C THR A 51 -11.49 3.69 -16.78
N ALA A 52 -12.07 4.34 -15.77
CA ALA A 52 -13.16 3.74 -15.01
C ALA A 52 -14.48 3.85 -15.79
N PRO A 53 -15.35 2.84 -15.78
CA PRO A 53 -16.69 2.96 -16.32
C PRO A 53 -17.52 3.96 -15.50
N ARG A 54 -18.48 4.63 -16.14
CA ARG A 54 -19.50 5.38 -15.41
C ARG A 54 -20.36 4.39 -14.62
N LYS A 55 -21.00 4.83 -13.53
CA LYS A 55 -21.90 3.97 -12.74
C LYS A 55 -22.96 3.28 -13.63
N VAL A 56 -23.62 4.05 -14.51
CA VAL A 56 -24.63 3.52 -15.44
C VAL A 56 -24.02 2.53 -16.44
N ASP A 57 -22.81 2.80 -16.93
CA ASP A 57 -22.12 1.89 -17.86
C ASP A 57 -21.77 0.57 -17.15
N LEU A 58 -21.29 0.65 -15.91
CA LEU A 58 -20.96 -0.53 -15.10
C LEU A 58 -22.21 -1.38 -14.82
N GLU A 59 -23.34 -0.75 -14.49
CA GLU A 59 -24.62 -1.44 -14.27
C GLU A 59 -25.02 -2.26 -15.51
N ILE A 60 -25.01 -1.64 -16.68
CA ILE A 60 -25.33 -2.31 -17.95
C ILE A 60 -24.33 -3.44 -18.25
N MET A 61 -23.04 -3.23 -17.99
CA MET A 61 -22.02 -4.28 -18.18
C MET A 61 -22.30 -5.50 -17.29
N LEU A 62 -22.60 -5.28 -16.00
CA LEU A 62 -22.88 -6.37 -15.06
C LEU A 62 -24.17 -7.12 -15.42
N ASP A 63 -25.20 -6.41 -15.89
CA ASP A 63 -26.43 -7.02 -16.38
C ASP A 63 -26.18 -7.87 -17.63
N LEU A 64 -25.40 -7.36 -18.60
CA LEU A 64 -24.99 -8.13 -19.77
C LEU A 64 -24.20 -9.38 -19.40
N TYR A 65 -23.34 -9.30 -18.39
CA TYR A 65 -22.50 -10.42 -17.96
C TYR A 65 -23.24 -11.42 -17.05
N GLY A 66 -24.52 -11.17 -16.73
CA GLY A 66 -25.35 -12.04 -15.90
C GLY A 66 -24.93 -12.06 -14.42
N VAL A 67 -24.40 -10.94 -13.91
CA VAL A 67 -24.00 -10.83 -12.49
C VAL A 67 -25.21 -10.41 -11.66
N GLU A 68 -25.85 -11.37 -11.00
CA GLU A 68 -27.03 -11.17 -10.14
C GLU A 68 -26.68 -11.01 -8.65
N ASP A 69 -25.48 -11.43 -8.24
CA ASP A 69 -25.03 -11.33 -6.85
C ASP A 69 -24.80 -9.87 -6.45
N GLU A 70 -25.67 -9.34 -5.58
CA GLU A 70 -25.63 -7.95 -5.11
C GLU A 70 -24.37 -7.61 -4.30
N GLU A 71 -23.73 -8.57 -3.64
CA GLU A 71 -22.46 -8.33 -2.95
C GLU A 71 -21.34 -8.11 -3.99
N VAL A 72 -21.28 -8.96 -5.02
CA VAL A 72 -20.32 -8.81 -6.13
C VAL A 72 -20.54 -7.50 -6.87
N ARG A 73 -21.80 -7.15 -7.18
CA ARG A 73 -22.14 -5.86 -7.82
C ARG A 73 -21.68 -4.70 -6.93
N GLY A 74 -22.02 -4.74 -5.64
CA GLY A 74 -21.62 -3.74 -4.65
C GLY A 74 -20.10 -3.53 -4.59
N ALA A 75 -19.33 -4.63 -4.61
CA ALA A 75 -17.87 -4.62 -4.63
C ALA A 75 -17.31 -3.88 -5.85
N LEU A 76 -17.80 -4.22 -7.04
CA LEU A 76 -17.36 -3.62 -8.31
C LEU A 76 -17.75 -2.14 -8.40
N PHE A 77 -18.93 -1.77 -7.92
CA PHE A 77 -19.33 -0.37 -7.79
C PHE A 77 -18.44 0.40 -6.84
N ALA A 78 -18.07 -0.18 -5.70
CA ALA A 78 -17.17 0.47 -4.76
C ALA A 78 -15.76 0.69 -5.33
N LEU A 79 -15.29 -0.17 -6.24
CA LEU A 79 -14.03 0.04 -6.97
C LEU A 79 -14.05 1.25 -7.91
N THR A 80 -15.22 1.68 -8.39
CA THR A 80 -15.37 2.92 -9.17
C THR A 80 -15.37 4.20 -8.34
N ARG A 81 -15.59 4.10 -7.01
CA ARG A 81 -15.61 5.27 -6.14
C ARG A 81 -14.21 5.85 -6.03
N ASN A 82 -14.07 7.11 -6.43
CA ASN A 82 -12.91 7.91 -6.10
C ASN A 82 -12.99 8.33 -4.62
N SER A 83 -11.93 8.06 -3.88
CA SER A 83 -11.75 8.60 -2.53
C SER A 83 -11.68 10.13 -2.56
N ARG A 84 -12.39 10.79 -1.64
CA ARG A 84 -12.38 12.25 -1.47
C ARG A 84 -11.03 12.77 -0.93
N LYS A 85 -10.14 11.89 -0.47
CA LYS A 85 -8.78 12.24 -0.02
C LYS A 85 -7.79 12.50 -1.18
N LYS A 86 -8.26 12.41 -2.45
CA LYS A 86 -7.43 12.30 -3.67
C LYS A 86 -6.63 13.52 -4.12
N ASP A 87 -6.85 14.72 -3.56
CA ASP A 87 -6.39 15.94 -4.22
C ASP A 87 -5.10 16.55 -3.67
N TRP A 88 -4.54 16.02 -2.57
CA TRP A 88 -3.33 16.63 -1.98
C TRP A 88 -2.07 16.29 -2.76
N TRP A 89 -1.91 15.05 -3.24
CA TRP A 89 -0.70 14.63 -3.94
C TRP A 89 -0.63 15.10 -5.40
N HIS A 90 -1.75 15.50 -5.99
CA HIS A 90 -1.77 16.14 -7.32
C HIS A 90 -1.01 17.47 -7.35
N GLN A 91 -0.81 18.11 -6.20
CA GLN A 91 0.05 19.28 -6.03
C GLN A 91 1.55 18.94 -6.15
N HIS A 92 1.87 17.64 -6.18
CA HIS A 92 3.23 17.10 -6.22
C HIS A 92 3.48 16.21 -7.46
N ASP A 93 2.67 16.33 -8.52
CA ASP A 93 2.81 15.56 -9.77
C ASP A 93 4.21 15.68 -10.42
N GLU A 94 4.93 16.79 -10.18
CA GLU A 94 6.31 16.99 -10.67
C GLU A 94 7.38 16.20 -9.89
N ILE A 95 7.03 15.73 -8.68
CA ILE A 95 7.96 15.06 -7.75
C ILE A 95 7.62 13.57 -7.66
N LEU A 96 6.34 13.24 -7.65
CA LEU A 96 5.87 11.87 -7.47
C LEU A 96 5.86 11.11 -8.80
N SER A 97 6.55 9.98 -8.84
CA SER A 97 6.39 9.03 -9.92
C SER A 97 4.95 8.46 -9.93
N PRO A 98 4.43 8.01 -11.09
CA PRO A 98 3.14 7.34 -11.16
C PRO A 98 2.99 6.18 -10.16
N SER A 99 4.06 5.40 -9.99
CA SER A 99 4.08 4.28 -9.07
C SER A 99 4.01 4.68 -7.59
N GLU A 100 4.47 5.88 -7.21
CA GLU A 100 4.31 6.40 -5.85
C GLU A 100 2.90 6.92 -5.61
N MET A 101 2.29 7.55 -6.61
CA MET A 101 0.88 7.97 -6.55
C MET A 101 -0.04 6.76 -6.39
N ASP A 102 0.24 5.65 -7.08
CA ASP A 102 -0.51 4.39 -6.91
C ASP A 102 -0.43 3.86 -5.48
N ARG A 103 0.76 3.83 -4.88
CA ARG A 103 0.95 3.42 -3.48
C ARG A 103 0.20 4.35 -2.51
N ILE A 104 0.29 5.68 -2.70
CA ILE A 104 -0.45 6.66 -1.88
C ILE A 104 -1.96 6.41 -2.00
N SER A 105 -2.46 6.11 -3.20
CA SER A 105 -3.86 5.80 -3.41
C SER A 105 -4.28 4.50 -2.74
N LEU A 106 -3.42 3.47 -2.70
CA LEU A 106 -3.70 2.23 -1.97
C LEU A 106 -3.77 2.49 -0.47
N GLU A 107 -2.82 3.25 0.06
CA GLU A 107 -2.73 3.61 1.49
C GLU A 107 -3.95 4.41 1.97
N ALA A 108 -4.40 5.39 1.19
CA ALA A 108 -5.48 6.28 1.56
C ALA A 108 -6.84 5.57 1.69
N ASP A 109 -7.00 4.45 0.98
CA ASP A 109 -8.27 3.74 0.83
C ASP A 109 -8.29 2.40 1.57
N ALA A 110 -7.14 1.92 2.05
CA ALA A 110 -7.05 0.69 2.82
C ALA A 110 -7.80 0.83 4.16
N ALA A 111 -8.53 -0.22 4.54
CA ALA A 111 -9.06 -0.34 5.88
C ALA A 111 -8.00 -0.88 6.85
N LYS A 112 -7.13 -1.76 6.35
CA LYS A 112 -5.98 -2.28 7.10
C LYS A 112 -4.74 -2.33 6.21
N ILE A 113 -3.58 -2.07 6.81
CA ILE A 113 -2.29 -2.14 6.15
C ILE A 113 -1.40 -3.07 6.99
N PHE A 114 -0.88 -4.10 6.34
CA PHE A 114 0.09 -5.02 6.92
C PHE A 114 1.42 -4.77 6.25
N THR A 115 2.51 -4.73 7.01
CA THR A 115 3.84 -4.55 6.42
C THR A 115 4.91 -5.36 7.13
N PHE A 116 5.75 -6.02 6.34
CA PHE A 116 7.01 -6.57 6.81
C PHE A 116 8.17 -5.78 6.22
N GLN A 117 9.13 -5.37 7.06
CA GLN A 117 10.33 -4.67 6.63
C GLN A 117 11.60 -5.33 7.15
N THR A 118 12.58 -5.50 6.28
CA THR A 118 13.84 -6.20 6.58
C THR A 118 14.96 -5.27 7.06
N VAL A 119 15.12 -4.09 6.44
CA VAL A 119 16.31 -3.24 6.68
C VAL A 119 15.97 -1.79 6.99
N LEU A 120 14.78 -1.32 6.57
CA LEU A 120 14.38 0.07 6.70
C LEU A 120 13.12 0.18 7.55
N ILE A 121 13.00 1.28 8.29
CA ILE A 121 11.75 1.61 8.95
C ILE A 121 10.72 2.03 7.88
N PRO A 122 9.46 1.54 7.91
CA PRO A 122 8.44 1.92 6.93
C PRO A 122 8.31 3.43 6.81
N GLY A 123 8.16 3.95 5.59
CA GLY A 123 8.09 5.40 5.35
C GLY A 123 6.97 6.12 6.10
N LEU A 124 5.91 5.41 6.48
CA LEU A 124 4.82 5.95 7.30
C LEU A 124 5.21 6.17 8.77
N PHE A 125 6.32 5.60 9.23
CA PHE A 125 6.78 5.69 10.62
C PHE A 125 8.14 6.39 10.73
N GLN A 126 8.63 7.01 9.65
CA GLN A 126 9.93 7.67 9.64
C GLN A 126 9.80 9.09 10.20
N THR A 127 10.77 9.52 11.00
CA THR A 127 10.95 10.94 11.32
C THR A 127 11.52 11.67 10.10
N LYS A 128 11.40 13.01 10.11
CA LYS A 128 11.97 13.85 9.05
C LYS A 128 13.48 13.64 8.92
N GLU A 129 14.18 13.62 10.05
CA GLU A 129 15.64 13.51 10.13
C GLU A 129 16.13 12.16 9.63
N TYR A 130 15.43 11.07 9.99
CA TYR A 130 15.74 9.74 9.47
C TYR A 130 15.53 9.66 7.95
N ALA A 131 14.42 10.22 7.45
CA ALA A 131 14.11 10.21 6.04
C ALA A 131 15.11 11.05 5.22
N LEU A 132 15.55 12.21 5.72
CA LEU A 132 16.61 13.01 5.11
C LEU A 132 17.92 12.21 5.03
N ALA A 133 18.39 11.70 6.17
CA ALA A 133 19.64 10.94 6.23
C ALA A 133 19.64 9.67 5.35
N LEU A 134 18.50 9.01 5.22
CA LEU A 134 18.34 7.86 4.34
C LEU A 134 18.53 8.26 2.86
N ASN A 135 17.85 9.33 2.41
CA ASN A 135 17.92 9.78 1.02
C ASN A 135 19.32 10.30 0.64
N GLU A 136 19.95 11.05 1.55
CA GLU A 136 21.35 11.47 1.41
C GLU A 136 22.28 10.24 1.28
N GLY A 137 22.11 9.24 2.15
CA GLY A 137 22.95 8.04 2.17
C GLY A 137 22.82 7.15 0.92
N VAL A 138 21.72 7.24 0.16
CA VAL A 138 21.54 6.51 -1.11
C VAL A 138 21.82 7.37 -2.35
N GLY A 139 22.30 8.60 -2.16
CA GLY A 139 22.78 9.48 -3.24
C GLY A 139 21.69 10.25 -3.99
N VAL A 140 20.55 10.51 -3.37
CA VAL A 140 19.53 11.43 -3.92
C VAL A 140 19.99 12.87 -3.75
N ASP A 141 19.79 13.71 -4.78
CA ASP A 141 20.12 15.14 -4.72
C ASP A 141 19.42 15.84 -3.54
N LEU A 142 20.08 16.82 -2.90
CA LEU A 142 19.60 17.47 -1.68
C LEU A 142 18.29 18.24 -1.89
N ALA A 143 18.17 18.99 -2.99
CA ALA A 143 16.96 19.76 -3.27
C ALA A 143 15.76 18.86 -3.59
N ALA A 144 16.01 17.72 -4.24
CA ALA A 144 15.02 16.67 -4.42
C ALA A 144 14.65 16.01 -3.08
N THR A 145 15.63 15.78 -2.20
CA THR A 145 15.48 15.11 -0.90
C THR A 145 14.50 15.85 0.02
N GLU A 146 14.63 17.17 0.17
CA GLU A 146 13.70 17.94 1.02
C GLU A 146 12.25 17.84 0.54
N ARG A 147 12.04 17.88 -0.78
CA ARG A 147 10.71 17.75 -1.39
C ARG A 147 10.13 16.36 -1.15
N PHE A 148 10.91 15.29 -1.38
CA PHE A 148 10.48 13.91 -1.12
C PHE A 148 10.14 13.69 0.35
N VAL A 149 10.93 14.24 1.26
CA VAL A 149 10.67 14.15 2.70
C VAL A 149 9.41 14.92 3.07
N SER A 150 9.18 16.12 2.52
CA SER A 150 7.94 16.88 2.75
C SER A 150 6.70 16.07 2.33
N VAL A 151 6.70 15.50 1.13
CA VAL A 151 5.60 14.66 0.64
C VAL A 151 5.42 13.42 1.52
N ARG A 152 6.51 12.84 2.02
CA ARG A 152 6.45 11.71 2.97
C ARG A 152 5.81 12.11 4.29
N MET A 153 6.13 13.28 4.85
CA MET A 153 5.52 13.76 6.10
C MET A 153 4.03 14.05 5.90
N GLU A 154 3.63 14.66 4.77
CA GLU A 154 2.22 14.87 4.44
C GLU A 154 1.47 13.54 4.33
N ARG A 155 2.08 12.54 3.68
CA ARG A 155 1.53 11.18 3.57
C ARG A 155 1.27 10.52 4.92
N GLN A 156 2.04 10.83 5.96
CA GLN A 156 1.85 10.25 7.29
C GLN A 156 0.56 10.71 7.98
N ARG A 157 -0.10 11.77 7.50
CA ARG A 157 -1.41 12.19 8.02
C ARG A 157 -2.50 11.14 7.85
N ILE A 158 -2.32 10.12 7.01
CA ILE A 158 -3.25 8.98 6.93
C ILE A 158 -3.38 8.24 8.27
N LEU A 159 -2.39 8.35 9.17
CA LEU A 159 -2.42 7.75 10.50
C LEU A 159 -3.38 8.47 11.46
N GLU A 160 -3.77 9.69 11.11
CA GLU A 160 -4.56 10.61 11.91
C GLU A 160 -6.06 10.50 11.58
N GLY A 161 -6.90 10.81 12.56
CA GLY A 161 -8.35 10.87 12.38
C GLY A 161 -9.08 9.52 12.51
N PRO A 162 -10.43 9.57 12.34
CA PRO A 162 -11.32 8.43 12.55
C PRO A 162 -11.23 7.39 11.41
N ASP A 163 -10.94 7.83 10.18
CA ASP A 163 -10.86 6.98 8.99
C ASP A 163 -9.41 6.53 8.69
N ALA A 164 -8.56 6.49 9.70
CA ALA A 164 -7.19 6.01 9.57
C ALA A 164 -7.16 4.48 9.51
N PRO A 165 -6.35 3.87 8.63
CA PRO A 165 -6.26 2.42 8.53
C PRO A 165 -5.72 1.81 9.83
N GLN A 166 -6.17 0.59 10.12
CA GLN A 166 -5.49 -0.24 11.09
C GLN A 166 -4.14 -0.67 10.52
N LEU A 167 -3.04 -0.48 11.26
CA LEU A 167 -1.69 -0.85 10.83
C LEU A 167 -1.10 -1.94 11.69
N VAL A 168 -0.59 -2.97 11.04
CA VAL A 168 0.14 -4.07 11.68
C VAL A 168 1.51 -4.16 11.00
N ALA A 169 2.54 -3.77 11.73
CA ALA A 169 3.91 -3.77 11.25
C ALA A 169 4.72 -4.84 11.96
N VAL A 170 5.41 -5.65 11.17
CA VAL A 170 6.45 -6.56 11.65
C VAL A 170 7.77 -6.07 11.07
N LEU A 171 8.74 -5.82 11.94
CA LEU A 171 10.07 -5.36 11.55
C LEU A 171 11.06 -6.48 11.84
N ASP A 172 11.96 -6.76 10.91
CA ASP A 172 13.16 -7.49 11.25
C ASP A 172 14.02 -6.66 12.21
N GLU A 173 14.71 -7.30 13.15
CA GLU A 173 15.60 -6.61 14.08
C GLU A 173 16.68 -5.77 13.38
N ALA A 174 17.10 -6.14 12.16
CA ALA A 174 18.01 -5.33 11.35
C ALA A 174 17.45 -3.93 11.03
N ALA A 175 16.13 -3.79 10.84
CA ALA A 175 15.50 -2.51 10.53
C ALA A 175 15.60 -1.49 11.68
N ILE A 176 15.69 -1.97 12.93
CA ILE A 176 15.84 -1.12 14.11
C ILE A 176 17.29 -1.03 14.62
N ARG A 177 18.23 -1.77 14.02
CA ARG A 177 19.66 -1.73 14.35
C ARG A 177 20.52 -1.00 13.35
N ARG A 178 20.07 -0.81 12.10
CA ARG A 178 20.82 -0.04 11.10
C ARG A 178 20.79 1.45 11.44
N THR A 179 21.91 1.98 11.94
CA THR A 179 22.05 3.37 12.39
C THR A 179 22.08 4.37 11.23
N ILE A 180 20.91 4.73 10.70
CA ILE A 180 20.76 5.76 9.66
C ILE A 180 20.75 7.15 10.31
N GLY A 181 21.56 8.07 9.77
CA GLY A 181 21.71 9.43 10.30
C GLY A 181 22.54 9.55 11.58
N GLY A 182 23.23 8.47 11.98
CA GLY A 182 24.03 8.43 13.21
C GLY A 182 23.20 8.18 14.47
N PRO A 183 23.85 8.00 15.65
CA PRO A 183 23.19 7.59 16.87
C PRO A 183 22.03 8.50 17.33
N PRO A 184 22.14 9.85 17.31
CA PRO A 184 21.05 10.73 17.74
C PRO A 184 19.79 10.62 16.88
N VAL A 185 19.95 10.57 15.56
CA VAL A 185 18.82 10.45 14.61
C VAL A 185 18.13 9.10 14.78
N MET A 186 18.91 8.03 14.86
CA MET A 186 18.35 6.69 15.03
C MET A 186 17.66 6.52 16.39
N ALA A 187 18.22 7.05 17.48
CA ALA A 187 17.57 7.02 18.79
C ALA A 187 16.21 7.76 18.78
N ALA A 188 16.17 8.97 18.20
CA ALA A 188 14.94 9.74 18.05
C ALA A 188 13.89 8.98 17.21
N GLN A 189 14.33 8.34 16.12
CA GLN A 189 13.49 7.51 15.28
C GLN A 189 12.91 6.29 16.03
N LEU A 190 13.71 5.60 16.84
CA LEU A 190 13.25 4.46 17.65
C LEU A 190 12.25 4.89 18.72
N ARG A 191 12.47 6.03 19.38
CA ARG A 191 11.50 6.61 20.31
C ARG A 191 10.19 6.98 19.61
N HIS A 192 10.28 7.52 18.39
CA HIS A 192 9.12 7.82 17.57
C HIS A 192 8.29 6.57 17.23
N LEU A 193 8.93 5.43 16.89
CA LEU A 193 8.21 4.15 16.70
C LEU A 193 7.41 3.75 17.94
N VAL A 194 8.01 3.89 19.12
CA VAL A 194 7.36 3.55 20.39
C VAL A 194 6.18 4.48 20.68
N ALA A 195 6.31 5.77 20.35
CA ALA A 195 5.25 6.76 20.52
C ALA A 195 4.07 6.53 19.55
N LEU A 196 4.35 6.10 18.31
CA LEU A 196 3.33 5.76 17.32
C LEU A 196 2.55 4.49 17.67
N SER A 197 3.16 3.54 18.38
CA SER A 197 2.51 2.27 18.71
C SER A 197 1.34 2.48 19.67
N ASN A 198 0.14 2.23 19.17
CA ASN A 198 -1.12 2.31 19.91
C ASN A 198 -2.08 1.19 19.49
N PRO A 199 -1.86 -0.06 19.95
CA PRO A 199 -2.75 -1.18 19.63
C PRO A 199 -4.18 -0.94 20.17
N PRO A 200 -5.23 -1.38 19.45
CA PRO A 200 -5.18 -2.22 18.24
C PRO A 200 -5.03 -1.43 16.93
N LYS A 201 -5.00 -0.08 16.96
CA LYS A 201 -4.95 0.76 15.76
C LYS A 201 -3.61 0.65 15.04
N LEU A 202 -2.50 0.68 15.79
CA LEU A 202 -1.15 0.54 15.24
C LEU A 202 -0.32 -0.36 16.14
N SER A 203 0.00 -1.57 15.66
CA SER A 203 0.88 -2.52 16.37
C SER A 203 2.20 -2.67 15.64
N ILE A 204 3.30 -2.60 16.39
CA ILE A 204 4.66 -2.89 15.91
C ILE A 204 5.16 -4.12 16.66
N GLN A 205 5.66 -5.10 15.91
CA GLN A 205 6.35 -6.27 16.44
C GLN A 205 7.72 -6.41 15.78
N VAL A 206 8.66 -7.04 16.47
CA VAL A 206 10.02 -7.27 15.95
C VAL A 206 10.32 -8.75 15.87
N VAL A 207 10.77 -9.23 14.71
CA VAL A 207 11.37 -10.55 14.54
C VAL A 207 12.82 -10.47 14.99
N PRO A 208 13.20 -11.14 16.09
CA PRO A 208 14.56 -11.06 16.62
C PRO A 208 15.52 -11.91 15.77
N PHE A 209 16.82 -11.58 15.81
CA PHE A 209 17.85 -12.30 15.03
C PHE A 209 17.97 -13.79 15.39
N ASP A 210 17.62 -14.18 16.62
CA ASP A 210 17.63 -15.58 17.05
C ASP A 210 16.43 -16.38 16.56
N ALA A 211 15.46 -15.75 15.88
CA ALA A 211 14.34 -16.45 15.25
C ALA A 211 14.77 -17.33 14.05
N GLY A 212 15.95 -17.09 13.48
CA GLY A 212 16.49 -17.86 12.36
C GLY A 212 15.77 -17.61 11.04
N ALA A 213 15.62 -18.66 10.22
CA ALA A 213 14.95 -18.54 8.92
C ALA A 213 13.44 -18.28 9.10
N HIS A 214 12.92 -17.28 8.39
CA HIS A 214 11.51 -16.87 8.45
C HIS A 214 10.98 -16.58 7.04
N PRO A 215 9.65 -16.61 6.80
CA PRO A 215 9.07 -16.50 5.45
C PRO A 215 9.11 -15.08 4.84
N GLY A 216 9.85 -14.16 5.47
CA GLY A 216 10.10 -12.82 4.97
C GLY A 216 11.53 -12.63 4.45
N ILE A 217 12.36 -13.67 4.45
CA ILE A 217 13.77 -13.60 4.06
C ILE A 217 13.96 -13.05 2.64
N ASP A 218 12.99 -13.27 1.76
CA ASP A 218 13.01 -12.87 0.35
C ASP A 218 12.76 -11.36 0.13
N GLY A 219 12.35 -10.63 1.17
CA GLY A 219 12.27 -9.17 1.13
C GLY A 219 11.04 -8.56 1.80
N PRO A 220 10.98 -7.21 1.84
CA PRO A 220 9.88 -6.48 2.43
C PRO A 220 8.63 -6.52 1.54
N PHE A 221 7.46 -6.41 2.15
CA PHE A 221 6.19 -6.32 1.43
C PHE A 221 5.14 -5.53 2.22
N PHE A 222 4.11 -5.08 1.50
CA PHE A 222 2.90 -4.50 2.05
C PHE A 222 1.68 -5.32 1.61
N ILE A 223 0.67 -5.42 2.47
CA ILE A 223 -0.66 -5.93 2.13
C ILE A 223 -1.68 -4.84 2.46
N TYR A 224 -2.36 -4.33 1.45
CA TYR A 224 -3.44 -3.36 1.57
C TYR A 224 -4.77 -4.08 1.53
N SER A 225 -5.52 -4.00 2.63
CA SER A 225 -6.78 -4.72 2.81
C SER A 225 -7.95 -3.76 2.83
N TYR A 226 -8.93 -4.01 1.97
CA TYR A 226 -10.10 -3.16 1.80
C TYR A 226 -11.31 -3.76 2.52
N ALA A 227 -12.04 -2.91 3.24
CA ALA A 227 -13.29 -3.32 3.88
C ALA A 227 -14.39 -3.62 2.84
N PRO A 228 -15.44 -4.36 3.24
CA PRO A 228 -16.63 -4.53 2.41
C PRO A 228 -17.19 -3.20 1.89
N PRO A 229 -17.75 -3.17 0.68
CA PRO A 229 -18.02 -4.34 -0.17
C PRO A 229 -16.84 -4.75 -1.08
N VAL A 230 -15.74 -3.99 -1.14
CA VAL A 230 -14.63 -4.30 -2.06
C VAL A 230 -13.95 -5.64 -1.73
N SER A 231 -13.75 -5.92 -0.43
CA SER A 231 -13.18 -7.18 0.08
C SER A 231 -12.00 -7.70 -0.75
N LEU A 232 -11.05 -6.82 -1.04
CA LEU A 232 -9.85 -7.10 -1.81
C LEU A 232 -8.63 -6.95 -0.92
N ASP A 233 -7.62 -7.75 -1.19
CA ASP A 233 -6.28 -7.58 -0.66
C ASP A 233 -5.31 -7.39 -1.83
N VAL A 234 -4.43 -6.40 -1.72
CA VAL A 234 -3.39 -6.12 -2.71
C VAL A 234 -2.03 -6.23 -2.04
N VAL A 235 -1.16 -7.08 -2.56
CA VAL A 235 0.24 -7.14 -2.13
C VAL A 235 1.08 -6.19 -2.98
N LEU A 236 1.90 -5.37 -2.34
CA LEU A 236 2.91 -4.56 -2.99
C LEU A 236 4.30 -5.06 -2.60
N LEU A 237 5.10 -5.39 -3.61
CA LEU A 237 6.53 -5.65 -3.49
C LEU A 237 7.29 -4.47 -4.10
N GLU A 238 8.17 -3.85 -3.32
CA GLU A 238 9.00 -2.75 -3.80
C GLU A 238 10.40 -3.27 -4.13
N GLN A 239 10.84 -3.01 -5.36
CA GLN A 239 12.21 -3.21 -5.81
C GLN A 239 12.85 -1.84 -6.08
N ARG A 240 14.16 -1.82 -6.34
CA ARG A 240 14.93 -0.59 -6.55
C ARG A 240 14.28 0.35 -7.56
N ASP A 241 13.91 -0.18 -8.73
CA ASP A 241 13.42 0.62 -9.87
C ASP A 241 12.02 0.19 -10.32
N SER A 242 11.36 -0.69 -9.57
CA SER A 242 10.03 -1.20 -9.94
C SER A 242 9.17 -1.54 -8.73
N ARG A 243 7.86 -1.61 -8.96
CA ARG A 243 6.87 -2.06 -7.98
C ARG A 243 6.04 -3.15 -8.63
N LEU A 244 5.84 -4.25 -7.92
CA LEU A 244 4.96 -5.33 -8.34
C LEU A 244 3.72 -5.36 -7.45
N TYR A 245 2.55 -5.33 -8.09
CA TYR A 245 1.25 -5.44 -7.44
C TYR A 245 0.69 -6.84 -7.71
N LEU A 246 0.37 -7.57 -6.65
CA LEU A 246 -0.27 -8.88 -6.74
C LEU A 246 -1.69 -8.78 -6.20
N GLU A 247 -2.64 -9.23 -7.01
CA GLU A 247 -4.08 -9.19 -6.74
C GLU A 247 -4.73 -10.58 -6.86
N GLY A 248 -3.97 -11.57 -7.36
CA GLY A 248 -4.46 -12.94 -7.53
C GLY A 248 -4.64 -13.61 -6.17
N GLU A 249 -5.79 -14.26 -5.96
CA GLU A 249 -6.17 -14.87 -4.69
C GLU A 249 -5.08 -15.78 -4.11
N GLU A 250 -4.54 -16.71 -4.90
CA GLU A 250 -3.46 -17.63 -4.45
C GLU A 250 -2.18 -16.89 -4.03
N GLN A 251 -1.77 -15.89 -4.82
CA GLN A 251 -0.58 -15.10 -4.53
C GLN A 251 -0.76 -14.29 -3.25
N VAL A 252 -1.90 -13.63 -3.11
CA VAL A 252 -2.23 -12.83 -1.93
C VAL A 252 -2.34 -13.70 -0.68
N GLN A 253 -2.97 -14.87 -0.77
CA GLN A 253 -3.05 -15.83 0.33
C GLN A 253 -1.67 -16.31 0.79
N THR A 254 -0.75 -16.54 -0.15
CA THR A 254 0.65 -16.90 0.18
C THR A 254 1.30 -15.83 1.07
N TYR A 255 1.18 -14.55 0.71
CA TYR A 255 1.74 -13.45 1.51
C TYR A 255 1.02 -13.24 2.85
N ARG A 256 -0.29 -13.47 2.90
CA ARG A 256 -1.07 -13.47 4.15
C ARG A 256 -0.56 -14.51 5.13
N MET A 257 -0.40 -15.75 4.68
CA MET A 257 0.14 -16.83 5.49
C MET A 257 1.56 -16.54 5.96
N SER A 258 2.42 -16.02 5.08
CA SER A 258 3.78 -15.59 5.45
C SER A 258 3.75 -14.50 6.53
N PHE A 259 2.85 -13.52 6.41
CA PHE A 259 2.71 -12.44 7.39
C PHE A 259 2.23 -12.95 8.76
N ASP A 260 1.26 -13.85 8.80
CA ASP A 260 0.77 -14.44 10.05
C ASP A 260 1.84 -15.31 10.74
N HIS A 261 2.65 -16.02 9.96
CA HIS A 261 3.79 -16.76 10.49
C HIS A 261 4.86 -15.80 11.06
N LEU A 262 5.20 -14.72 10.34
CA LEU A 262 6.10 -13.68 10.85
C LEU A 262 5.63 -13.09 12.18
N ARG A 263 4.32 -12.84 12.33
CA ARG A 263 3.75 -12.34 13.59
C ARG A 263 3.88 -13.32 14.74
N THR A 264 3.84 -14.62 14.45
CA THR A 264 3.99 -15.69 15.44
C THR A 264 5.45 -15.83 15.89
N MET A 265 6.40 -15.61 14.97
CA MET A 265 7.84 -15.62 15.27
C MET A 265 8.31 -14.32 15.93
N ALA A 266 7.61 -13.22 15.69
CA ALA A 266 7.95 -11.92 16.26
C ALA A 266 7.70 -11.88 17.78
N LEU A 267 8.50 -11.07 18.46
CA LEU A 267 8.26 -10.69 19.85
C LEU A 267 6.84 -10.10 20.00
N SER A 268 6.24 -10.27 21.18
CA SER A 268 5.00 -9.57 21.50
C SER A 268 5.17 -8.06 21.37
N SER A 269 4.10 -7.29 21.17
CA SER A 269 4.20 -5.82 21.04
C SER A 269 4.86 -5.16 22.26
N ARG A 270 4.67 -5.72 23.46
CA ARG A 270 5.34 -5.26 24.68
C ARG A 270 6.85 -5.52 24.63
N GLN A 271 7.26 -6.76 24.37
CA GLN A 271 8.69 -7.12 24.28
C GLN A 271 9.40 -6.36 23.14
N SER A 272 8.70 -6.14 22.03
CA SER A 272 9.18 -5.34 20.90
C SER A 272 9.43 -3.89 21.32
N LYS A 273 8.50 -3.28 22.04
CA LYS A 273 8.65 -1.93 22.61
C LYS A 273 9.83 -1.87 23.58
N ASP A 274 9.99 -2.86 24.45
CA ASP A 274 11.11 -2.92 25.41
C ASP A 274 12.46 -3.06 24.69
N LEU A 275 12.54 -3.88 23.64
CA LEU A 275 13.73 -3.98 22.78
C LEU A 275 14.06 -2.64 22.10
N ILE A 276 13.08 -2.00 21.46
CA ILE A 276 13.26 -0.73 20.76
C ILE A 276 13.73 0.37 21.72
N LEU A 277 13.13 0.46 22.92
CA LEU A 277 13.52 1.45 23.94
C LEU A 277 14.95 1.23 24.46
N ARG A 278 15.35 -0.02 24.68
CA ARG A 278 16.73 -0.34 25.09
C ARG A 278 17.72 0.10 24.02
N LEU A 279 17.47 -0.23 22.74
CA LEU A 279 18.35 0.19 21.64
C LEU A 279 18.43 1.72 21.49
N ALA A 280 17.32 2.43 21.69
CA ALA A 280 17.34 3.89 21.69
C ALA A 280 18.24 4.46 22.81
N HIS A 281 18.14 3.91 24.02
CA HIS A 281 18.96 4.33 25.16
C HIS A 281 20.45 4.02 24.96
N ASP A 282 20.77 2.85 24.40
CA ASP A 282 22.15 2.46 24.10
C ASP A 282 22.80 3.39 23.06
N LEU A 283 22.02 3.91 22.10
CA LEU A 283 22.50 4.86 21.10
C LEU A 283 22.74 6.26 21.66
N GLU A 284 21.94 6.70 22.64
CA GLU A 284 22.10 7.98 23.33
C GLU A 284 23.31 7.99 24.28
N SER A 285 23.76 6.81 24.71
CA SER A 285 24.86 6.63 25.65
C SER A 285 26.24 6.51 24.97
N ARG A 286 26.31 6.64 23.64
CA ARG A 286 27.53 6.60 22.83
C ARG A 286 28.05 7.99 22.55
#